data_AF-A0A1M7L5N7-F1
#
_entry.id   AF-A0A1M7L5N7-F1
#
_cell.length_a   1.000
_cell.length_b   1.000
_cell.length_c   1.000
_cell.angle_alpha   90.00
_cell.angle_beta   90.00
_cell.angle_gamma   90.00
#
_symmetry.space_group_name_H-M   'P 1'
#
loop_
_entity.id
_entity.type
_entity.pdbx_description
1 polymer ?
#
loop_
_entity_poly.entity_id
_entity_poly.type
_entity_poly.pdbx_seq_one_letter_code
_entity_poly.pdbx_strand_id
1 'polypeptide(L)'
;MKTKEDIFNLIKQTVNLSGKFTDYQIRLSDGRFDRKNMIGVYGIRKGIATRQENFKLAEQIHKLIIGLESDSGILLKGVDIYGKNYSGLFFLSEDWDRVVGYLESETDDNGNIVVTNK
;
A
#
# COMPACT_ATOMS: atom_id res chain seq x y z
N MET A 1 -19.25 10.60 -3.04
CA MET A 1 -17.80 10.58 -3.27
C MET A 1 -17.12 10.74 -1.92
N LYS A 2 -16.26 9.81 -1.50
CA LYS A 2 -15.52 9.94 -0.23
C LYS A 2 -14.50 11.07 -0.32
N THR A 3 -14.26 11.76 0.78
CA THR A 3 -13.22 12.78 0.86
C THR A 3 -11.83 12.13 0.99
N LYS A 4 -10.76 12.92 0.76
CA LYS A 4 -9.39 12.44 1.04
C LYS A 4 -9.20 12.04 2.50
N GLU A 5 -9.86 12.73 3.42
CA GLU A 5 -9.79 12.43 4.85
C GLU A 5 -10.52 11.12 5.20
N ASP A 6 -11.68 10.85 4.58
CA ASP A 6 -12.38 9.56 4.75
C ASP A 6 -11.51 8.38 4.28
N ILE A 7 -10.84 8.54 3.14
CA ILE A 7 -9.94 7.54 2.56
C ILE A 7 -8.73 7.33 3.47
N PHE A 8 -8.13 8.42 3.97
CA PHE A 8 -7.05 8.34 4.95
C PHE A 8 -7.49 7.60 6.22
N ASN A 9 -8.66 7.92 6.77
CA ASN A 9 -9.16 7.28 7.99
C ASN A 9 -9.40 5.78 7.80
N LEU A 10 -9.92 5.37 6.65
CA LEU A 10 -10.06 3.96 6.27
C LEU A 10 -8.70 3.26 6.24
N ILE A 11 -7.70 3.86 5.58
CA ILE A 11 -6.35 3.30 5.49
C ILE A 11 -5.72 3.23 6.88
N LYS A 12 -5.79 4.33 7.64
CA LYS A 12 -5.28 4.43 9.00
C LYS A 12 -5.82 3.32 9.90
N GLN A 13 -7.12 3.02 9.82
CA GLN A 13 -7.72 1.91 10.56
C GLN A 13 -7.21 0.55 10.09
N THR A 14 -6.99 0.38 8.79
CA THR A 14 -6.52 -0.89 8.20
C THR A 14 -5.11 -1.24 8.66
N VAL A 15 -4.20 -0.26 8.71
CA VAL A 15 -2.78 -0.50 9.05
C VAL A 15 -2.38 0.00 10.44
N ASN A 16 -3.36 0.46 11.24
CA ASN A 16 -3.12 1.08 12.55
C ASN A 16 -2.10 2.24 12.52
N LEU A 17 -2.20 3.09 11.49
CA LEU A 17 -1.28 4.23 11.31
C LEU A 17 -1.45 5.25 12.46
N SER A 18 -0.33 5.78 12.97
CA SER A 18 -0.34 6.85 13.97
C SER A 18 -0.58 8.23 13.33
N GLY A 19 -0.58 9.32 14.12
CA GLY A 19 -0.73 10.69 13.60
C GLY A 19 -2.15 11.05 13.13
N LYS A 20 -2.32 12.25 12.57
CA LYS A 20 -3.57 12.81 12.03
C LYS A 20 -3.45 13.03 10.53
N PHE A 21 -4.57 13.22 9.83
CA PHE A 21 -4.59 13.49 8.37
C PHE A 21 -3.61 14.58 7.95
N THR A 22 -3.48 15.64 8.75
CA THR A 22 -2.57 16.78 8.50
C THR A 22 -1.09 16.45 8.59
N ASP A 23 -0.73 15.32 9.21
CA ASP A 23 0.67 14.88 9.36
C ASP A 23 1.18 14.16 8.10
N TYR A 24 0.29 13.92 7.13
CA TYR A 24 0.57 13.15 5.93
C TYR A 24 0.18 13.91 4.66
N GLN A 25 1.02 13.78 3.64
CA GLN A 25 0.66 14.11 2.27
C GLN A 25 -0.03 12.89 1.63
N ILE A 26 -1.25 13.11 1.13
CA ILE A 26 -2.08 12.05 0.55
C ILE A 26 -2.33 12.33 -0.93
N ARG A 27 -1.87 11.42 -1.78
CA ARG A 27 -2.06 11.45 -3.22
C ARG A 27 -3.02 10.35 -3.64
N LEU A 28 -4.15 10.74 -4.21
CA LEU A 28 -5.05 9.81 -4.87
C LEU A 28 -4.60 9.67 -6.32
N SER A 29 -4.54 8.45 -6.83
CA SER A 29 -4.30 8.22 -8.25
C SER A 29 -5.55 8.54 -9.07
N ASP A 30 -5.40 9.31 -10.14
CA ASP A 30 -6.49 9.62 -11.06
C ASP A 30 -6.87 8.40 -11.94
N GLY A 31 -5.97 7.41 -12.03
CA GLY A 31 -6.15 6.18 -12.81
C GLY A 31 -7.04 5.12 -12.14
N ARG A 32 -7.33 4.07 -12.91
CA ARG A 32 -7.86 2.78 -12.42
C ARG A 32 -6.83 1.70 -12.74
N PHE A 33 -6.59 0.80 -11.80
CA PHE A 33 -5.62 -0.28 -11.97
C PHE A 33 -6.39 -1.59 -12.14
N ASP A 34 -6.13 -2.32 -13.23
CA ASP A 34 -6.65 -3.67 -13.37
C ASP A 34 -5.98 -4.60 -12.34
N ARG A 35 -6.79 -5.26 -11.52
CA ARG A 35 -6.34 -6.10 -10.40
C ARG A 35 -5.47 -7.25 -10.87
N LYS A 36 -5.84 -7.91 -11.97
CA LYS A 36 -5.09 -9.06 -12.52
C LYS A 36 -3.71 -8.61 -13.04
N ASN A 37 -3.65 -7.46 -13.68
CA ASN A 37 -2.40 -6.85 -14.10
C ASN A 37 -1.53 -6.48 -12.89
N MET A 38 -2.11 -5.94 -11.81
CA MET A 38 -1.35 -5.66 -10.59
C MET A 38 -0.79 -6.93 -9.96
N ILE A 39 -1.56 -8.02 -9.88
CA ILE A 39 -1.05 -9.32 -9.42
C ILE A 39 0.16 -9.76 -10.25
N GLY A 40 0.09 -9.65 -11.59
CA GLY A 40 1.21 -9.99 -12.47
C GLY A 40 2.45 -9.12 -12.24
N VAL A 41 2.28 -7.79 -12.18
CA VAL A 41 3.36 -6.83 -11.93
C VAL A 41 4.04 -7.10 -10.60
N TYR A 42 3.26 -7.28 -9.53
CA TYR A 42 3.80 -7.55 -8.21
C TYR A 42 4.38 -8.96 -8.09
N GLY A 43 3.87 -9.94 -8.83
CA GLY A 43 4.48 -11.27 -8.95
C GLY A 43 5.92 -11.20 -9.47
N ILE A 44 6.16 -10.41 -10.53
CA ILE A 44 7.51 -10.16 -11.06
C ILE A 44 8.38 -9.48 -10.00
N ARG A 45 7.87 -8.44 -9.34
CA ARG A 45 8.61 -7.71 -8.29
C ARG A 45 8.97 -8.60 -7.10
N LYS A 46 8.06 -9.49 -6.67
CA LYS A 46 8.33 -10.49 -5.63
C LYS A 46 9.50 -11.38 -6.03
N GLY A 47 9.48 -11.92 -7.26
CA GLY A 47 10.57 -12.77 -7.78
C GLY A 47 11.91 -12.04 -7.85
N ILE A 48 11.92 -10.75 -8.21
CA ILE A 48 13.13 -9.92 -8.16
C ILE A 48 13.63 -9.76 -6.72
N ALA A 49 12.76 -9.40 -5.79
CA ALA A 49 13.12 -9.23 -4.38
C ALA A 49 13.69 -10.52 -3.77
N THR A 50 13.09 -11.68 -4.07
CA THR A 50 13.62 -12.99 -3.65
C THR A 50 15.00 -13.27 -4.21
N ARG A 51 15.26 -12.98 -5.50
CA ARG A 51 16.58 -13.17 -6.11
C ARG A 51 17.66 -12.25 -5.56
N GLN A 52 17.26 -11.10 -5.03
CA GLN A 52 18.16 -10.14 -4.37
C GLN A 52 18.28 -10.40 -2.86
N GLU A 53 17.76 -11.53 -2.36
CA GLU A 53 17.74 -11.89 -0.94
C GLU A 53 17.03 -10.85 -0.04
N ASN A 54 16.20 -9.98 -0.63
CA ASN A 54 15.35 -9.05 0.10
C ASN A 54 14.04 -9.73 0.49
N PHE A 55 14.14 -10.71 1.39
CA PHE A 55 13.02 -11.56 1.79
C PHE A 55 11.89 -10.77 2.47
N LYS A 56 12.22 -9.70 3.20
CA LYS A 56 11.21 -8.82 3.79
C LYS A 56 10.33 -8.17 2.74
N LEU A 57 10.94 -7.56 1.71
CA LEU A 57 10.18 -6.96 0.62
C LEU A 57 9.38 -8.03 -0.13
N ALA A 58 9.95 -9.21 -0.36
CA ALA A 58 9.24 -10.32 -0.99
C ALA A 58 8.00 -10.76 -0.18
N GLU A 59 8.08 -10.77 1.16
CA GLU A 59 6.95 -11.07 2.04
C GLU A 59 5.88 -9.97 2.01
N GLN A 60 6.27 -8.70 2.06
CA GLN A 60 5.33 -7.59 1.93
C GLN A 60 4.59 -7.64 0.59
N ILE A 61 5.31 -7.87 -0.52
CA ILE A 61 4.70 -8.03 -1.85
C ILE A 61 3.79 -9.27 -1.88
N HIS A 62 4.16 -10.35 -1.20
CA HIS A 62 3.30 -11.53 -1.12
C HIS A 62 1.97 -11.24 -0.41
N LYS A 63 2.00 -10.51 0.71
CA LYS A 63 0.78 -10.07 1.43
C LYS A 63 -0.08 -9.17 0.56
N LEU A 64 0.53 -8.24 -0.18
CA LEU A 64 -0.18 -7.44 -1.19
C LEU A 64 -0.88 -8.34 -2.23
N ILE A 65 -0.16 -9.31 -2.81
CA ILE A 65 -0.74 -10.21 -3.82
C ILE A 65 -1.91 -11.00 -3.25
N ILE A 66 -1.82 -11.53 -2.03
CA ILE A 66 -2.94 -12.24 -1.38
C ILE A 66 -4.16 -11.33 -1.26
N GLY A 67 -3.96 -10.09 -0.81
CA GLY A 67 -5.03 -9.08 -0.75
C GLY A 67 -5.69 -8.87 -2.12
N LEU A 68 -4.89 -8.64 -3.16
CA LEU A 68 -5.36 -8.52 -4.53
C LEU A 68 -6.08 -9.77 -5.02
N GLU A 69 -5.63 -10.98 -4.70
CA GLU A 69 -6.26 -12.24 -5.13
C GLU A 69 -7.62 -12.46 -4.47
N SER A 70 -7.75 -12.08 -3.20
CA SER A 70 -8.97 -12.23 -2.40
C SER A 70 -10.10 -11.26 -2.76
N ASP A 71 -9.79 -10.17 -3.45
CA ASP A 71 -10.77 -9.18 -3.89
C ASP A 71 -11.48 -9.64 -5.17
N SER A 72 -12.81 -9.51 -5.19
CA SER A 72 -13.64 -9.87 -6.34
C SER A 72 -13.77 -8.76 -7.39
N GLY A 73 -13.32 -7.53 -7.08
CA GLY A 73 -13.34 -6.40 -7.99
C GLY A 73 -12.39 -6.58 -9.16
N ILE A 74 -12.65 -5.88 -10.27
CA ILE A 74 -11.77 -5.90 -11.45
C ILE A 74 -10.80 -4.73 -11.40
N LEU A 75 -11.29 -3.57 -10.98
CA LEU A 75 -10.54 -2.32 -10.96
C LEU A 75 -10.26 -1.88 -9.53
N LEU A 76 -9.10 -1.25 -9.36
CA LEU A 76 -8.60 -0.74 -8.09
C LEU A 76 -8.30 0.75 -8.20
N LYS A 77 -8.30 1.40 -7.04
CA LYS A 77 -7.90 2.79 -6.87
C LYS A 77 -6.61 2.87 -6.07
N GLY A 78 -5.65 3.65 -6.56
CA GLY A 78 -4.34 3.81 -5.92
C GLY A 78 -4.34 5.00 -4.96
N VAL A 79 -3.72 4.83 -3.79
CA VAL A 79 -3.44 5.90 -2.83
C VAL A 79 -2.00 5.80 -2.39
N ASP A 80 -1.28 6.92 -2.44
CA ASP A 80 0.00 7.05 -1.78
C ASP A 80 -0.15 7.94 -0.54
N ILE A 81 0.43 7.51 0.57
CA ILE A 81 0.54 8.27 1.81
C ILE A 81 2.02 8.48 2.11
N TYR A 82 2.41 9.72 2.35
CA TYR A 82 3.76 10.09 2.76
C TYR A 82 3.71 10.91 4.05
N GLY A 83 4.39 10.43 5.08
CA GLY A 83 4.66 11.15 6.32
C GLY A 83 6.16 11.31 6.53
N LYS A 84 6.55 11.89 7.66
CA LYS A 84 7.96 12.17 7.96
C LYS A 84 8.86 10.91 7.91
N ASN A 85 8.41 9.83 8.55
CA ASN A 85 9.15 8.57 8.69
C ASN A 85 8.35 7.38 8.12
N TYR A 86 7.39 7.64 7.24
CA TYR A 86 6.44 6.65 6.76
C TYR A 86 6.08 6.90 5.30
N SER A 87 6.06 5.84 4.51
CA SER A 87 5.47 5.86 3.17
C SER A 87 4.67 4.59 2.93
N GLY A 88 3.52 4.72 2.28
CA GLY A 88 2.66 3.59 1.97
C GLY A 88 1.99 3.76 0.61
N LEU A 89 1.94 2.67 -0.15
CA LEU A 89 1.14 2.52 -1.36
C LEU A 89 -0.03 1.59 -1.06
N PHE A 90 -1.23 2.03 -1.38
CA PHE A 90 -2.47 1.30 -1.10
C PHE A 90 -3.28 1.12 -2.37
N PHE A 91 -3.85 -0.07 -2.53
CA PHE A 91 -4.90 -0.35 -3.48
C PHE A 91 -6.22 -0.48 -2.73
N LEU A 92 -7.19 0.33 -3.12
CA LEU A 92 -8.55 0.31 -2.60
C LEU A 92 -9.51 -0.26 -3.65
N SER A 93 -10.67 -0.70 -3.18
CA SER A 93 -11.81 -1.03 -4.04
C SER A 93 -12.21 0.17 -4.91
N GLU A 94 -12.93 -0.10 -6.00
CA GLU A 94 -13.40 0.94 -6.92
C GLU A 94 -14.31 1.98 -6.24
N ASP A 95 -15.05 1.56 -5.21
CA ASP A 95 -15.97 2.39 -4.42
C ASP A 95 -15.30 3.12 -3.24
N TRP A 96 -13.98 2.99 -3.07
CA TRP A 96 -13.20 3.59 -1.99
C TRP A 96 -13.60 3.14 -0.57
N ASP A 97 -14.29 2.01 -0.43
CA ASP A 97 -14.86 1.54 0.82
C ASP A 97 -13.99 0.54 1.58
N ARG A 98 -12.99 -0.05 0.91
CA ARG A 98 -12.10 -1.05 1.49
C ARG A 98 -10.68 -0.94 0.93
N VAL A 99 -9.69 -1.17 1.79
CA VAL A 99 -8.31 -1.43 1.36
C VAL A 99 -8.18 -2.89 0.93
N VAL A 100 -7.76 -3.11 -0.31
CA VAL A 100 -7.57 -4.43 -0.91
C VAL A 100 -6.17 -4.97 -0.62
N GLY A 101 -5.16 -4.12 -0.63
CA GLY A 101 -3.79 -4.51 -0.32
C GLY A 101 -2.85 -3.31 -0.35
N TYR A 102 -1.66 -3.46 0.24
CA TYR A 102 -0.74 -2.34 0.42
C TYR A 102 0.72 -2.78 0.53
N LEU A 103 1.62 -1.80 0.38
CA LEU A 103 3.04 -1.88 0.68
C LEU A 103 3.42 -0.71 1.57
N GLU A 104 4.13 -1.00 2.67
CA GLU A 104 4.59 0.01 3.61
C GLU A 104 6.10 0.00 3.73
N SER A 105 6.66 1.19 3.86
CA SER A 105 8.06 1.41 4.20
C SER A 105 8.14 2.47 5.29
N GLU A 106 8.67 2.06 6.44
CA GLU A 106 9.13 3.00 7.46
C GLU A 106 10.50 3.51 7.07
N THR A 107 10.79 4.78 7.36
CA THR A 107 12.12 5.37 7.14
C THR A 107 12.67 5.89 8.47
N ASP A 108 13.98 5.73 8.72
CA ASP A 108 14.63 6.31 9.90
C ASP A 108 14.73 7.83 9.71
N ASP A 109 15.24 8.51 10.73
CA ASP A 109 15.50 9.95 10.68
C ASP A 109 16.53 10.35 9.60
N ASN A 110 17.22 9.38 8.99
CA ASN A 110 18.14 9.57 7.87
C ASN A 110 17.50 9.23 6.50
N GLY A 111 16.21 8.87 6.46
CA GLY A 111 15.48 8.50 5.25
C GLY A 111 15.75 7.07 4.74
N ASN A 112 16.49 6.24 5.49
CA ASN A 112 16.72 4.84 5.12
C ASN A 112 15.50 4.00 5.47
N ILE A 113 15.13 3.02 4.64
CA ILE A 113 14.03 2.11 4.94
C ILE A 113 14.39 1.29 6.20
N VAL A 114 13.61 1.45 7.27
CA VAL A 114 13.82 0.76 8.55
C VAL A 114 13.06 -0.54 8.57
N VAL A 115 13.76 -1.58 9.00
CA VAL A 115 13.16 -2.86 9.36
C VAL A 115 12.98 -2.93 10.87
N THR A 116 11.84 -2.45 11.35
CA THR A 116 11.39 -2.72 12.72
C THR A 116 10.81 -4.13 12.77
N ASN A 117 11.62 -5.08 13.25
CA ASN A 117 11.10 -6.33 13.78
C ASN A 117 10.34 -5.97 15.07
N LYS A 118 9.02 -6.12 15.06
CA LYS A 118 8.26 -6.30 16.31
C LYS A 118 8.04 -7.78 16.52
#